data_AF-A0A7S4D1H2-F1
#
_entry.id   AF-A0A7S4D1H2-F1
#
_cell.length_a   1.000
_cell.length_b   1.000
_cell.length_c   1.000
_cell.angle_alpha   90.00
_cell.angle_beta   90.00
_cell.angle_gamma   90.00
#
_symmetry.space_group_name_H-M   'P 1'
#
loop_
_entity.id
_entity.type
_entity.pdbx_description
1 polymer ?
#
loop_
_entity_poly.entity_id
_entity_poly.type
_entity_poly.pdbx_seq_one_letter_code
_entity_poly.pdbx_strand_id
1 'polypeptide(L)'
;MADPQPSRYTQEQKEEIRRQYQAMKAQQVAAASTAKTSSGKADEEGMLKAAEAGDTAALKRFLEAEQDVNVAGGRQLWTALHRACARGRLEAAELLLQQPHVDVNVQDRDGWTPLHYACHYKRDSIVQALLRHPDIGVNVRSGNELTPLHCACNTGHVDTVQALLAHGDVDVNARDAPAWSPLSCGRRTPLHNACFKGQTAVVRLLLGNPDIDLSIPDAEGCTAKDVAEARTRSEILQLLEAR
;
A
#
# COMPACT_ATOMS: atom_id res chain seq x y z
N MET A 1 -21.33 -33.16 14.72
CA MET A 1 -20.99 -31.87 15.36
C MET A 1 -19.49 -31.80 15.48
N ALA A 2 -18.84 -30.92 14.70
CA ALA A 2 -17.42 -30.66 14.81
C ALA A 2 -17.21 -29.16 14.59
N ASP A 3 -16.99 -28.44 15.70
CA ASP A 3 -16.55 -27.03 15.70
C ASP A 3 -15.14 -26.92 15.10
N PRO A 4 -14.85 -25.91 14.27
CA PRO A 4 -13.48 -25.53 13.97
C PRO A 4 -12.88 -24.75 15.15
N GLN A 5 -11.78 -25.29 15.68
CA GLN A 5 -11.03 -24.82 16.85
C GLN A 5 -10.30 -23.47 16.63
N PRO A 6 -10.12 -22.64 17.69
CA PRO A 6 -9.35 -21.40 17.62
C PRO A 6 -7.83 -21.65 17.43
N SER A 7 -7.15 -20.68 16.80
CA SER A 7 -5.73 -20.65 16.38
C SER A 7 -4.73 -21.45 17.26
N ARG A 8 -4.05 -22.43 16.64
CA ARG A 8 -3.11 -23.42 17.23
C ARG A 8 -1.71 -22.95 17.65
N TYR A 9 -1.37 -21.66 17.62
CA TYR A 9 0.00 -21.22 17.93
C TYR A 9 0.18 -20.80 19.40
N THR A 10 1.17 -21.40 20.07
CA THR A 10 1.61 -21.00 21.42
C THR A 10 2.24 -19.60 21.40
N GLN A 11 2.28 -18.92 22.54
CA GLN A 11 2.92 -17.59 22.65
C GLN A 11 4.39 -17.63 22.22
N GLU A 12 5.09 -18.70 22.59
CA GLU A 12 6.48 -18.92 22.23
C GLU A 12 6.67 -19.06 20.71
N GLN A 13 5.76 -19.74 20.02
CA GLN A 13 5.76 -19.83 18.56
C GLN A 13 5.50 -18.47 17.89
N LYS A 14 4.63 -17.63 18.47
CA LYS A 14 4.36 -16.28 17.94
C LYS A 14 5.57 -15.34 18.13
N GLU A 15 6.25 -15.45 19.27
CA GLU A 15 7.47 -14.69 19.54
C GLU A 15 8.63 -15.13 18.66
N GLU A 16 8.75 -16.43 18.39
CA GLU A 16 9.77 -16.98 17.51
C GLU A 16 9.56 -16.53 16.06
N ILE A 17 8.32 -16.58 15.54
CA ILE A 17 7.99 -16.03 14.22
C ILE A 17 8.32 -14.53 14.15
N ARG A 18 8.03 -13.77 15.22
CA ARG A 18 8.39 -12.35 15.30
C ARG A 18 9.90 -12.14 15.25
N ARG A 19 10.68 -12.93 15.99
CA ARG A 19 12.14 -12.86 15.98
C ARG A 19 12.72 -13.23 14.62
N GLN A 20 12.21 -14.27 13.98
CA GLN A 20 12.66 -14.72 12.65
C GLN A 20 12.37 -13.65 11.58
N TYR A 21 11.17 -13.06 11.60
CA TYR A 21 10.83 -11.95 10.70
C TYR A 21 11.73 -10.72 10.94
N GLN A 22 11.96 -10.35 12.21
CA GLN A 22 12.84 -9.24 12.54
C GLN A 22 14.30 -9.50 12.16
N ALA A 23 14.79 -10.74 12.31
CA ALA A 23 16.14 -11.13 11.94
C ALA A 23 16.36 -11.12 10.42
N MET A 24 15.39 -11.65 9.65
CA MET A 24 15.42 -11.62 8.18
C MET A 24 15.40 -10.17 7.66
N LYS A 25 14.53 -9.33 8.23
CA LYS A 25 14.44 -7.90 7.91
C LYS A 25 15.74 -7.16 8.27
N ALA A 26 16.36 -7.47 9.40
CA ALA A 26 17.64 -6.89 9.80
C ALA A 26 18.80 -7.29 8.88
N GLN A 27 18.83 -8.53 8.38
CA GLN A 27 19.84 -8.99 7.41
C GLN A 27 19.72 -8.27 6.06
N GLN A 28 18.49 -8.06 5.56
CA GLN A 28 18.28 -7.30 4.32
C GLN A 28 18.69 -5.82 4.46
N VAL A 29 18.43 -5.19 5.61
CA VAL A 29 18.84 -3.80 5.88
C VAL A 29 20.36 -3.67 6.08
N ALA A 30 21.00 -4.67 6.71
CA ALA A 30 22.45 -4.68 6.90
C ALA A 30 23.21 -4.83 5.57
N ALA A 31 22.68 -5.60 4.63
CA ALA A 31 23.24 -5.75 3.29
C ALA A 31 23.21 -4.45 2.48
N ALA A 32 22.24 -3.56 2.76
CA ALA A 32 22.10 -2.26 2.08
C ALA A 32 22.97 -1.13 2.67
N SER A 33 23.51 -1.28 3.88
CA SER A 33 24.18 -0.17 4.61
C SER A 33 25.71 -0.14 4.46
N THR A 34 26.33 -1.21 3.94
CA THR A 34 27.79 -1.38 3.92
C THR A 34 28.52 -0.78 2.73
N ALA A 35 27.83 -0.09 1.81
CA ALA A 35 28.49 0.60 0.69
C ALA A 35 27.96 2.03 0.52
N LYS A 36 28.76 3.03 0.90
CA LYS A 36 28.99 4.31 0.17
C LYS A 36 29.64 5.39 1.07
N THR A 37 30.57 6.11 0.45
CA THR A 37 31.41 7.19 0.99
C THR A 37 30.61 8.43 1.41
N SER A 38 31.22 9.29 2.22
CA SER A 38 30.56 10.42 2.91
C SER A 38 30.07 11.56 2.02
N SER A 39 30.58 11.73 0.79
CA SER A 39 30.14 12.79 -0.13
C SER A 39 28.84 12.45 -0.85
N GLY A 40 28.66 11.21 -1.29
CA GLY A 40 27.45 10.76 -1.99
C GLY A 40 26.18 10.89 -1.14
N LYS A 41 26.29 10.74 0.18
CA LYS A 41 25.14 10.83 1.10
C LYS A 41 24.46 12.20 1.14
N ALA A 42 25.21 13.28 0.92
CA ALA A 42 24.65 14.63 0.96
C ALA A 42 23.83 14.92 -0.30
N ASP A 43 24.32 14.51 -1.46
CA ASP A 43 23.64 14.66 -2.75
C ASP A 43 22.43 13.71 -2.85
N GLU A 44 22.56 12.49 -2.31
CA GLU A 44 21.46 11.52 -2.12
C GLU A 44 20.31 12.11 -1.31
N GLU A 45 20.58 12.66 -0.12
CA GLU A 45 19.52 13.31 0.66
C GLU A 45 19.01 14.62 0.01
N GLY A 46 19.86 15.32 -0.74
CA GLY A 46 19.49 16.50 -1.52
C GLY A 46 18.41 16.20 -2.56
N MET A 47 18.60 15.15 -3.36
CA MET A 47 17.62 14.70 -4.35
C MET A 47 16.29 14.29 -3.71
N LEU A 48 16.36 13.57 -2.59
CA LEU A 48 15.16 13.16 -1.85
C LEU A 48 14.38 14.37 -1.31
N LYS A 49 15.06 15.38 -0.76
CA LYS A 49 14.43 16.62 -0.30
C LYS A 49 13.84 17.44 -1.44
N ALA A 50 14.51 17.50 -2.59
CA ALA A 50 13.99 18.17 -3.78
C ALA A 50 12.65 17.55 -4.22
N ALA A 51 12.56 16.22 -4.27
CA ALA A 51 11.33 15.51 -4.58
C ALA A 51 10.23 15.73 -3.53
N GLU A 52 10.57 15.80 -2.25
CA GLU A 52 9.62 16.10 -1.17
C GLU A 52 9.05 17.52 -1.25
N ALA A 53 9.92 18.49 -1.55
CA ALA A 53 9.56 19.89 -1.72
C ALA A 53 8.77 20.14 -3.01
N GLY A 54 8.96 19.27 -4.02
CA GLY A 54 8.46 19.49 -5.38
C GLY A 54 9.36 20.44 -6.19
N ASP A 55 10.63 20.61 -5.79
CA ASP A 55 11.60 21.41 -6.53
C ASP A 55 12.09 20.61 -7.74
N THR A 56 11.34 20.73 -8.84
CA THR A 56 11.64 20.03 -10.10
C THR A 56 12.94 20.52 -10.74
N ALA A 57 13.38 21.76 -10.48
CA ALA A 57 14.63 22.29 -11.03
C ALA A 57 15.83 21.64 -10.35
N ALA A 58 15.83 21.56 -9.01
CA ALA A 58 16.85 20.83 -8.27
C ALA A 58 16.82 19.34 -8.63
N LEU A 59 15.62 18.74 -8.72
CA LEU A 59 15.47 17.33 -9.05
C LEU A 59 16.05 16.99 -10.44
N LYS A 60 15.80 17.82 -11.46
CA LYS A 60 16.42 17.68 -12.79
C LYS A 60 17.93 17.68 -12.72
N ARG A 61 18.51 18.64 -11.99
CA ARG A 61 19.97 18.77 -11.86
C ARG A 61 20.62 17.54 -11.23
N PHE A 62 19.96 16.93 -10.25
CA PHE A 62 20.44 15.69 -9.64
C PHE A 62 20.39 14.52 -10.63
N LEU A 63 19.31 14.40 -11.40
CA LEU A 63 19.15 13.32 -12.38
C LEU A 63 20.11 13.48 -13.59
N GLU A 64 20.36 14.71 -14.04
CA GLU A 64 21.36 15.03 -15.05
C GLU A 64 22.80 14.75 -14.58
N ALA A 65 23.04 14.75 -13.27
CA ALA A 65 24.32 14.38 -12.67
C ALA A 65 24.52 12.85 -12.54
N GLU A 66 23.73 12.06 -13.28
CA GLU A 66 23.74 10.58 -13.27
C GLU A 66 23.51 9.98 -11.87
N GLN A 67 22.78 10.70 -11.02
CA GLN A 67 22.42 10.19 -9.72
C GLN A 67 21.39 9.07 -9.85
N ASP A 68 21.56 8.01 -9.04
CA ASP A 68 20.62 6.90 -8.98
C ASP A 68 19.22 7.38 -8.57
N VAL A 69 18.27 7.33 -9.51
CA VAL A 69 16.87 7.72 -9.33
C VAL A 69 16.18 6.93 -8.22
N ASN A 70 16.65 5.72 -7.95
CA ASN A 70 16.09 4.81 -6.95
C ASN A 70 16.77 4.93 -5.59
N VAL A 71 17.61 5.94 -5.38
CA VAL A 71 18.21 6.21 -4.08
C VAL A 71 17.15 6.22 -2.99
N ALA A 72 17.39 5.44 -1.93
CA ALA A 72 16.53 5.35 -0.77
C ALA A 72 17.25 5.92 0.45
N GLY A 73 16.56 6.76 1.21
CA GLY A 73 17.16 7.45 2.36
C GLY A 73 16.30 7.46 3.60
N GLY A 74 16.93 7.86 4.70
CA GLY A 74 16.29 8.02 6.00
C GLY A 74 15.88 6.70 6.67
N ARG A 75 15.14 6.83 7.77
CA ARG A 75 14.72 5.69 8.60
C ARG A 75 13.65 4.82 7.95
N GLN A 76 13.02 5.24 6.87
CA GLN A 76 12.01 4.42 6.18
C GLN A 76 12.48 3.88 4.84
N LEU A 77 13.71 4.19 4.40
CA LEU A 77 14.20 3.84 3.06
C LEU A 77 13.27 4.39 1.96
N TRP A 78 12.85 5.65 2.11
CA TRP A 78 12.02 6.30 1.10
C TRP A 78 12.88 6.79 -0.06
N THR A 79 12.44 6.45 -1.26
CA THR A 79 12.97 7.02 -2.51
C THR A 79 12.40 8.40 -2.79
N ALA A 80 12.97 9.08 -3.81
CA ALA A 80 12.44 10.35 -4.28
C ALA A 80 10.96 10.21 -4.69
N LEU A 81 10.61 9.09 -5.34
CA LEU A 81 9.25 8.81 -5.78
C LEU A 81 8.29 8.61 -4.59
N HIS A 82 8.72 7.90 -3.53
CA HIS A 82 7.93 7.80 -2.29
C HIS A 82 7.59 9.18 -1.72
N ARG A 83 8.59 10.07 -1.61
CA ARG A 83 8.40 11.41 -1.05
C ARG A 83 7.49 12.27 -1.92
N ALA A 84 7.68 12.25 -3.24
CA ALA A 84 6.82 12.95 -4.20
C ALA A 84 5.36 12.47 -4.10
N CYS A 85 5.14 11.16 -4.10
CA CYS A 85 3.80 10.57 -3.97
C CYS A 85 3.14 10.89 -2.63
N ALA A 86 3.84 10.76 -1.50
CA ALA A 86 3.25 11.05 -0.20
C ALA A 86 2.88 12.54 -0.04
N ARG A 87 3.72 13.45 -0.57
CA ARG A 87 3.51 14.90 -0.50
C ARG A 87 2.58 15.45 -1.59
N GLY A 88 2.20 14.64 -2.58
CA GLY A 88 1.33 15.10 -3.67
C GLY A 88 2.05 16.00 -4.69
N ARG A 89 3.36 15.80 -4.90
CA ARG A 89 4.15 16.56 -5.87
C ARG A 89 4.03 15.93 -7.25
N LEU A 90 3.00 16.31 -8.00
CA LEU A 90 2.68 15.70 -9.30
C LEU A 90 3.82 15.88 -10.30
N GLU A 91 4.30 17.11 -10.53
CA GLU A 91 5.34 17.33 -11.54
C GLU A 91 6.65 16.61 -11.20
N ALA A 92 7.00 16.55 -9.91
CA ALA A 92 8.17 15.80 -9.45
C ALA A 92 8.00 14.29 -9.65
N ALA A 93 6.80 13.75 -9.37
CA ALA A 93 6.51 12.33 -9.60
C ALA A 93 6.57 12.00 -11.10
N GLU A 94 5.94 12.78 -11.97
CA GLU A 94 5.97 12.57 -13.42
C GLU A 94 7.40 12.64 -13.97
N LEU A 95 8.21 13.56 -13.46
CA LEU A 95 9.60 13.70 -13.85
C LEU A 95 10.42 12.46 -13.50
N LEU A 96 10.24 11.90 -12.29
CA LEU A 96 10.89 10.68 -11.85
C LEU A 96 10.45 9.47 -12.68
N LEU A 97 9.15 9.38 -12.99
CA LEU A 97 8.58 8.29 -13.80
C LEU A 97 9.06 8.28 -15.25
N GLN A 98 9.57 9.41 -15.75
CA GLN A 98 10.16 9.51 -17.09
C GLN A 98 11.64 9.12 -17.14
N GLN A 99 12.28 8.90 -15.99
CA GLN A 99 13.71 8.57 -15.95
C GLN A 99 13.96 7.13 -16.37
N PRO A 100 15.07 6.87 -17.09
CA PRO A 100 15.47 5.50 -17.38
C PRO A 100 15.77 4.77 -16.07
N HIS A 101 15.45 3.48 -16.02
CA HIS A 101 15.71 2.59 -14.88
C HIS A 101 15.00 2.98 -13.57
N VAL A 102 14.00 3.85 -13.60
CA VAL A 102 13.15 4.08 -12.43
C VAL A 102 12.42 2.80 -12.03
N ASP A 103 12.56 2.40 -10.78
CA ASP A 103 11.77 1.32 -10.20
C ASP A 103 10.56 1.94 -9.49
N VAL A 104 9.39 1.78 -10.11
CA VAL A 104 8.12 2.32 -9.61
C VAL A 104 7.54 1.50 -8.45
N ASN A 105 8.10 0.32 -8.19
CA ASN A 105 7.61 -0.64 -7.20
C ASN A 105 8.55 -0.78 -5.99
N VAL A 106 9.55 0.09 -5.86
CA VAL A 106 10.46 0.07 -4.69
C VAL A 106 9.63 0.04 -3.42
N GLN A 107 9.98 -0.89 -2.53
CA GLN A 107 9.34 -1.03 -1.24
C GLN A 107 10.17 -0.35 -0.17
N ASP A 108 9.49 0.42 0.67
CA ASP A 108 10.08 1.01 1.86
C ASP A 108 10.27 -0.04 2.98
N ARG A 109 10.72 0.38 4.17
CA ARG A 109 10.92 -0.55 5.30
C ARG A 109 9.68 -1.31 5.71
N ASP A 110 8.48 -0.77 5.50
CA ASP A 110 7.22 -1.42 5.86
C ASP A 110 6.58 -2.13 4.65
N GLY A 111 7.31 -2.22 3.54
CA GLY A 111 6.85 -2.86 2.31
C GLY A 111 5.97 -1.95 1.45
N TRP A 112 5.80 -0.69 1.82
CA TRP A 112 4.94 0.23 1.08
C TRP A 112 5.65 0.71 -0.18
N THR A 113 4.93 0.72 -1.29
CA THR A 113 5.40 1.30 -2.57
C THR A 113 4.92 2.75 -2.70
N PRO A 114 5.44 3.52 -3.68
CA PRO A 114 4.91 4.85 -3.97
C PRO A 114 3.41 4.86 -4.26
N LEU A 115 2.88 3.82 -4.91
CA LEU A 115 1.43 3.67 -5.16
C LEU A 115 0.62 3.52 -3.87
N HIS A 116 1.11 2.76 -2.87
CA HIS A 116 0.45 2.69 -1.56
C HIS A 116 0.30 4.08 -0.93
N TYR A 117 1.37 4.87 -0.97
CA TYR A 117 1.36 6.23 -0.44
C TYR A 117 0.43 7.16 -1.21
N ALA A 118 0.43 7.10 -2.54
CA ALA A 118 -0.47 7.88 -3.37
C ALA A 118 -1.94 7.55 -3.06
N CYS A 119 -2.29 6.27 -2.92
CA CYS A 119 -3.63 5.82 -2.56
C CYS A 119 -4.03 6.21 -1.13
N HIS A 120 -3.12 6.05 -0.16
CA HIS A 120 -3.38 6.39 1.23
C HIS A 120 -3.54 7.91 1.43
N TYR A 121 -2.71 8.71 0.77
CA TYR A 121 -2.76 10.17 0.88
C TYR A 121 -3.65 10.85 -0.18
N LYS A 122 -4.51 10.10 -0.86
CA LYS A 122 -5.60 10.68 -1.67
C LYS A 122 -5.06 11.50 -2.86
N ARG A 123 -4.04 10.99 -3.55
CA ARG A 123 -3.31 11.70 -4.62
C ARG A 123 -3.73 11.23 -6.01
N ASP A 124 -4.97 11.52 -6.39
CA ASP A 124 -5.59 10.94 -7.59
C ASP A 124 -4.77 11.14 -8.87
N SER A 125 -4.26 12.37 -9.13
CA SER A 125 -3.44 12.63 -10.32
C SER A 125 -2.14 11.82 -10.35
N ILE A 126 -1.53 11.58 -9.18
CA ILE A 126 -0.31 10.77 -9.07
C ILE A 126 -0.63 9.29 -9.22
N VAL A 127 -1.74 8.81 -8.65
CA VAL A 127 -2.22 7.43 -8.86
C VAL A 127 -2.40 7.19 -10.36
N GLN A 128 -3.07 8.10 -11.06
CA GLN A 128 -3.24 8.00 -12.51
C GLN A 128 -1.92 8.00 -13.27
N ALA A 129 -0.94 8.81 -12.85
CA ALA A 129 0.39 8.81 -13.46
C ALA A 129 1.13 7.48 -13.24
N LEU A 130 1.09 6.94 -12.01
CA LEU A 130 1.69 5.66 -11.67
C LEU A 130 1.05 4.49 -12.43
N LEU A 131 -0.29 4.46 -12.52
CA LEU A 131 -1.03 3.39 -13.21
C LEU A 131 -0.81 3.37 -14.72
N ARG A 132 -0.30 4.45 -15.31
CA ARG A 132 0.11 4.48 -16.73
C ARG A 132 1.52 3.93 -16.96
N HIS A 133 2.31 3.73 -15.91
CA HIS A 133 3.67 3.22 -16.05
C HIS A 133 3.61 1.72 -16.40
N PRO A 134 4.32 1.25 -17.44
CA PRO A 134 4.19 -0.13 -17.94
C PRO A 134 4.55 -1.20 -16.90
N ASP A 135 5.53 -0.92 -16.05
CA ASP A 135 6.02 -1.88 -15.06
C ASP A 135 5.29 -1.78 -13.70
N ILE A 136 4.14 -1.09 -13.62
CA ILE A 136 3.47 -0.85 -12.34
C ILE A 136 2.89 -2.14 -11.73
N GLY A 137 3.30 -2.45 -10.49
CA GLY A 137 2.78 -3.55 -9.69
C GLY A 137 1.56 -3.12 -8.88
N VAL A 138 0.37 -3.17 -9.48
CA VAL A 138 -0.88 -2.70 -8.83
C VAL A 138 -1.30 -3.51 -7.59
N ASN A 139 -0.82 -4.75 -7.47
CA ASN A 139 -1.13 -5.67 -6.37
C ASN A 139 0.04 -5.91 -5.40
N VAL A 140 1.08 -5.07 -5.42
CA VAL A 140 2.21 -5.25 -4.50
C VAL A 140 1.71 -5.25 -3.06
N ARG A 141 2.22 -6.18 -2.26
CA ARG A 141 1.82 -6.38 -0.87
C ARG A 141 2.86 -5.77 0.06
N SER A 142 2.40 -4.88 0.93
CA SER A 142 3.21 -4.36 2.05
C SER A 142 3.56 -5.45 3.07
N GLY A 143 4.36 -5.11 4.08
CA GLY A 143 4.71 -6.01 5.19
C GLY A 143 3.52 -6.49 6.02
N ASN A 144 2.39 -5.76 5.98
CA ASN A 144 1.10 -6.19 6.56
C ASN A 144 0.17 -6.77 5.48
N GLU A 145 0.71 -7.16 4.34
CA GLU A 145 0.00 -7.74 3.21
C GLU A 145 -1.11 -6.86 2.60
N LEU A 146 -1.16 -5.57 2.98
CA LEU A 146 -2.04 -4.59 2.36
C LEU A 146 -1.59 -4.34 0.92
N THR A 147 -2.56 -4.24 0.02
CA THR A 147 -2.38 -3.77 -1.36
C THR A 147 -2.76 -2.28 -1.47
N PRO A 148 -2.39 -1.57 -2.56
CA PRO A 148 -2.83 -0.19 -2.77
C PRO A 148 -4.36 -0.01 -2.73
N LEU A 149 -5.13 -1.01 -3.19
CA LEU A 149 -6.59 -0.99 -3.12
C LEU A 149 -7.10 -1.01 -1.67
N HIS A 150 -6.45 -1.75 -0.75
CA HIS A 150 -6.79 -1.68 0.68
C HIS A 150 -6.62 -0.25 1.21
N CYS A 151 -5.52 0.42 0.85
CA CYS A 151 -5.25 1.79 1.26
C CYS A 151 -6.33 2.75 0.75
N ALA A 152 -6.70 2.67 -0.53
CA ALA A 152 -7.72 3.51 -1.16
C ALA A 152 -9.12 3.29 -0.56
N CYS A 153 -9.51 2.03 -0.33
CA CYS A 153 -10.80 1.69 0.26
C CYS A 153 -10.91 2.13 1.73
N ASN A 154 -9.80 2.07 2.48
CA ASN A 154 -9.74 2.53 3.86
C ASN A 154 -9.90 4.07 3.96
N THR A 155 -9.40 4.82 2.99
CA THR A 155 -9.43 6.30 3.01
C THR A 155 -10.65 6.91 2.33
N GLY A 156 -11.38 6.12 1.53
CA GLY A 156 -12.66 6.51 0.92
C GLY A 156 -12.56 7.24 -0.41
N HIS A 157 -11.44 7.10 -1.13
CA HIS A 157 -11.20 7.85 -2.37
C HIS A 157 -11.84 7.16 -3.55
N VAL A 158 -13.03 7.63 -3.92
CA VAL A 158 -13.81 7.12 -5.05
C VAL A 158 -13.00 7.13 -6.34
N ASP A 159 -12.36 8.25 -6.68
CA ASP A 159 -11.60 8.38 -7.95
C ASP A 159 -10.37 7.46 -7.99
N THR A 160 -9.58 7.41 -6.91
CA THR A 160 -8.47 6.44 -6.77
C THR A 160 -8.96 4.99 -6.86
N VAL A 161 -10.06 4.63 -6.19
CA VAL A 161 -10.61 3.27 -6.24
C VAL A 161 -11.07 2.95 -7.65
N GLN A 162 -11.78 3.86 -8.32
CA GLN A 162 -12.23 3.67 -9.69
C GLN A 162 -11.04 3.50 -10.65
N ALA A 163 -9.97 4.27 -10.47
CA ALA A 163 -8.74 4.14 -11.26
C ALA A 163 -8.10 2.76 -11.10
N LEU A 164 -7.99 2.28 -9.85
CA LEU A 164 -7.45 0.96 -9.55
C LEU A 164 -8.34 -0.16 -10.12
N LEU A 165 -9.66 -0.06 -9.96
CA LEU A 165 -10.63 -1.04 -10.48
C LEU A 165 -10.68 -1.10 -12.01
N ALA A 166 -10.33 -0.01 -12.69
CA ALA A 166 -10.19 0.02 -14.15
C ALA A 166 -8.91 -0.66 -14.65
N HIS A 167 -7.95 -0.95 -13.77
CA HIS A 167 -6.73 -1.67 -14.11
C HIS A 167 -7.00 -3.18 -14.16
N GLY A 168 -6.82 -3.80 -15.32
CA GLY A 168 -7.31 -5.17 -15.59
C GLY A 168 -6.78 -6.27 -14.67
N ASP A 169 -5.61 -6.07 -14.07
CA ASP A 169 -4.97 -7.07 -13.21
C ASP A 169 -5.27 -6.91 -11.71
N VAL A 170 -6.09 -5.94 -11.29
CA VAL A 170 -6.30 -5.66 -9.86
C VAL A 170 -6.98 -6.82 -9.12
N ASP A 171 -6.39 -7.26 -8.02
CA ASP A 171 -7.01 -8.25 -7.14
C ASP A 171 -7.93 -7.55 -6.13
N VAL A 172 -9.22 -7.55 -6.44
CA VAL A 172 -10.28 -6.93 -5.61
C VAL A 172 -10.56 -7.70 -4.31
N ASN A 173 -10.14 -8.97 -4.23
CA ASN A 173 -10.40 -9.88 -3.12
C ASN A 173 -9.15 -10.17 -2.29
N ALA A 174 -8.04 -9.50 -2.58
CA ALA A 174 -6.80 -9.61 -1.83
C ALA A 174 -7.07 -9.50 -0.32
N ARG A 175 -6.48 -10.38 0.47
CA ARG A 175 -6.63 -10.35 1.94
C ARG A 175 -5.40 -9.73 2.58
N ASP A 176 -5.55 -8.91 3.60
CA ASP A 176 -4.41 -8.41 4.37
C ASP A 176 -3.86 -9.46 5.35
N ALA A 177 -2.82 -9.09 6.09
CA ALA A 177 -2.12 -10.00 6.98
C ALA A 177 -3.07 -10.52 8.08
N PRO A 178 -2.82 -11.71 8.61
CA PRO A 178 -3.56 -12.18 9.77
C PRO A 178 -3.43 -11.21 10.94
N ALA A 179 -4.44 -11.23 11.80
CA ALA A 179 -4.45 -10.51 13.07
C ALA A 179 -3.15 -10.74 13.83
N TRP A 180 -2.39 -9.68 14.10
CA TRP A 180 -1.15 -9.77 14.89
C TRP A 180 -1.43 -9.74 16.40
N SER A 181 -2.64 -9.30 16.80
CA SER A 181 -3.12 -9.28 18.18
C SER A 181 -4.61 -9.65 18.26
N PRO A 182 -5.11 -10.13 19.42
CA PRO A 182 -6.54 -10.37 19.63
C PRO A 182 -7.43 -9.11 19.50
N LEU A 183 -6.84 -7.92 19.51
CA LEU A 183 -7.55 -6.63 19.38
C LEU A 183 -7.53 -6.08 17.94
N SER A 184 -6.87 -6.78 17.02
CA SER A 184 -6.79 -6.42 15.61
C SER A 184 -7.49 -7.47 14.77
N CYS A 185 -8.43 -7.06 13.92
CA CYS A 185 -8.95 -7.94 12.88
C CYS A 185 -7.94 -7.96 11.71
N GLY A 186 -7.69 -9.13 11.11
CA GLY A 186 -6.84 -9.29 9.94
C GLY A 186 -7.49 -10.23 8.92
N ARG A 187 -6.78 -10.61 7.86
CA ARG A 187 -7.33 -11.33 6.70
C ARG A 187 -8.51 -10.63 6.01
N ARG A 188 -8.59 -9.32 6.15
CA ARG A 188 -9.64 -8.46 5.59
C ARG A 188 -9.38 -8.20 4.12
N THR A 189 -10.46 -8.09 3.36
CA THR A 189 -10.42 -7.61 1.96
C THR A 189 -10.59 -6.09 1.89
N PRO A 190 -10.34 -5.44 0.74
CA PRO A 190 -10.66 -4.03 0.55
C PRO A 190 -12.12 -3.69 0.86
N LEU A 191 -13.05 -4.61 0.56
CA LEU A 191 -14.47 -4.47 0.89
C LEU A 191 -14.72 -4.44 2.40
N HIS A 192 -14.06 -5.29 3.19
CA HIS A 192 -14.15 -5.24 4.65
C HIS A 192 -13.71 -3.86 5.17
N ASN A 193 -12.62 -3.30 4.63
CA ASN A 193 -12.14 -1.98 5.03
C ASN A 193 -13.12 -0.86 4.66
N ALA A 194 -13.71 -0.91 3.46
CA ALA A 194 -14.74 0.04 3.03
C ALA A 194 -15.99 -0.03 3.91
N CYS A 195 -16.50 -1.23 4.21
CA CYS A 195 -17.62 -1.45 5.12
C CYS A 195 -17.31 -0.97 6.55
N PHE A 196 -16.14 -1.32 7.07
CA PHE A 196 -15.70 -0.93 8.41
C PHE A 196 -15.67 0.60 8.55
N LYS A 197 -15.11 1.29 7.55
CA LYS A 197 -15.01 2.75 7.53
C LYS A 197 -16.32 3.46 7.18
N GLY A 198 -17.29 2.76 6.60
CA GLY A 198 -18.57 3.34 6.21
C GLY A 198 -18.51 4.08 4.87
N GLN A 199 -17.67 3.62 3.94
CA GLN A 199 -17.43 4.28 2.65
C GLN A 199 -18.45 3.81 1.60
N THR A 200 -19.71 4.28 1.70
CA THR A 200 -20.82 3.82 0.84
C THR A 200 -20.48 3.88 -0.66
N ALA A 201 -19.91 5.00 -1.13
CA ALA A 201 -19.59 5.18 -2.56
C ALA A 201 -18.53 4.17 -3.03
N VAL A 202 -17.51 3.90 -2.20
CA VAL A 202 -16.49 2.88 -2.49
C VAL A 202 -17.10 1.48 -2.50
N VAL A 203 -17.99 1.16 -1.55
CA VAL A 203 -18.69 -0.13 -1.54
C VAL A 203 -19.47 -0.30 -2.85
N ARG A 204 -20.20 0.72 -3.30
CA ARG A 204 -20.93 0.66 -4.57
C ARG A 204 -20.01 0.38 -5.76
N LEU A 205 -18.84 1.02 -5.82
CA LEU A 205 -17.84 0.74 -6.86
C LEU A 205 -17.34 -0.71 -6.80
N LEU A 206 -16.98 -1.20 -5.62
CA LEU A 206 -16.49 -2.57 -5.44
C LEU A 206 -17.55 -3.61 -5.85
N LEU A 207 -18.83 -3.40 -5.47
CA LEU A 207 -19.94 -4.29 -5.85
C LEU A 207 -20.23 -4.31 -7.35
N GLY A 208 -19.86 -3.24 -8.06
CA GLY A 208 -19.93 -3.16 -9.52
C GLY A 208 -18.87 -3.99 -10.24
N ASN A 209 -17.82 -4.43 -9.55
CA ASN A 209 -16.82 -5.33 -10.13
C ASN A 209 -17.38 -6.78 -10.12
N PRO A 210 -17.39 -7.50 -11.25
CA PRO A 210 -17.96 -8.84 -11.32
C PRO A 210 -17.23 -9.86 -10.44
N ASP A 211 -15.91 -9.71 -10.28
CA ASP A 211 -15.05 -10.68 -9.60
C ASP A 211 -15.10 -10.56 -8.07
N ILE A 212 -15.77 -9.55 -7.51
CA ILE A 212 -15.85 -9.37 -6.06
C ILE A 212 -16.59 -10.56 -5.40
N ASP A 213 -15.95 -11.14 -4.38
CA ASP A 213 -16.47 -12.24 -3.57
C ASP A 213 -16.89 -11.72 -2.19
N LEU A 214 -18.20 -11.77 -1.92
CA LEU A 214 -18.81 -11.31 -0.67
C LEU A 214 -18.73 -12.35 0.45
N SER A 215 -18.36 -13.59 0.13
CA SER A 215 -18.34 -14.71 1.07
C SER A 215 -17.05 -14.83 1.87
N ILE A 216 -16.01 -14.06 1.49
CA ILE A 216 -14.70 -14.14 2.13
C ILE A 216 -14.81 -13.67 3.58
N PRO A 217 -14.45 -14.51 4.57
CA PRO A 217 -14.40 -14.10 5.96
C PRO A 217 -13.06 -13.46 6.31
N ASP A 218 -13.07 -12.54 7.27
CA ASP A 218 -11.87 -12.07 7.94
C ASP A 218 -11.33 -13.11 8.96
N ALA A 219 -10.34 -12.72 9.77
CA ALA A 219 -9.73 -13.60 10.76
C ALA A 219 -10.68 -14.02 11.90
N GLU A 220 -11.78 -13.29 12.12
CA GLU A 220 -12.79 -13.58 13.13
C GLU A 220 -13.95 -14.41 12.56
N GLY A 221 -13.92 -14.70 11.26
CA GLY A 221 -15.03 -15.37 10.57
C GLY A 221 -16.10 -14.41 10.06
N CYS A 222 -15.92 -13.11 10.23
CA CYS A 222 -16.89 -12.09 9.81
C CYS A 222 -16.71 -11.78 8.32
N THR A 223 -17.80 -11.83 7.56
CA THR A 223 -17.86 -11.32 6.18
C THR A 223 -17.95 -9.79 6.16
N ALA A 224 -17.82 -9.18 4.98
CA ALA A 224 -18.02 -7.74 4.82
C ALA A 224 -19.43 -7.28 5.24
N LYS A 225 -20.44 -8.15 5.13
CA LYS A 225 -21.81 -7.90 5.61
C LYS A 225 -21.85 -7.85 7.13
N ASP A 226 -21.25 -8.84 7.80
CA ASP A 226 -21.21 -8.89 9.27
C ASP A 226 -20.49 -7.65 9.84
N VAL A 227 -19.42 -7.21 9.18
CA VAL A 227 -18.71 -5.98 9.55
C VAL A 227 -19.58 -4.73 9.38
N ALA A 228 -20.37 -4.64 8.31
CA ALA A 228 -21.31 -3.54 8.11
C ALA A 228 -22.43 -3.54 9.16
N GLU A 229 -22.91 -4.73 9.56
CA GLU A 229 -23.94 -4.93 10.58
C GLU A 229 -23.44 -4.54 11.97
N ALA A 230 -22.29 -5.06 12.38
CA ALA A 230 -21.65 -4.75 13.66
C ALA A 230 -21.37 -3.24 13.85
N ARG A 231 -21.27 -2.49 12.75
CA ARG A 231 -21.04 -1.04 12.74
C ARG A 231 -22.26 -0.21 12.35
N THR A 232 -23.43 -0.82 12.32
CA THR A 232 -24.73 -0.18 12.03
C THR A 232 -24.74 0.64 10.74
N ARG A 233 -24.11 0.12 9.69
CA ARG A 233 -24.02 0.77 8.37
C ARG A 233 -25.22 0.43 7.48
N SER A 234 -26.41 0.93 7.85
CA SER A 234 -27.68 0.55 7.21
C SER A 234 -27.69 0.69 5.68
N GLU A 235 -27.13 1.77 5.13
CA GLU A 235 -27.07 1.97 3.68
C GLU A 235 -26.14 0.95 2.99
N ILE A 236 -25.01 0.63 3.61
CA ILE A 236 -24.07 -0.39 3.09
C ILE A 236 -24.70 -1.78 3.17
N LEU A 237 -25.43 -2.09 4.23
CA LEU A 237 -26.16 -3.36 4.35
C LEU A 237 -27.17 -3.52 3.21
N GLN A 238 -27.95 -2.48 2.93
CA GLN A 238 -28.90 -2.50 1.80
C GLN A 238 -28.19 -2.75 0.46
N LEU A 239 -27.01 -2.15 0.26
CA LEU A 239 -26.21 -2.39 -0.96
C LEU A 239 -25.70 -3.83 -1.04
N LEU A 240 -25.22 -4.40 0.08
CA LEU A 240 -24.71 -5.77 0.13
C LEU A 240 -25.83 -6.82 -0.04
N GLU A 241 -27.05 -6.53 0.41
CA GLU A 241 -28.20 -7.41 0.26
C GLU A 241 -28.82 -7.40 -1.14
N ALA A 242 -28.54 -6.36 -1.92
CA ALA A 242 -29.06 -6.21 -3.27
C ALA A 242 -28.23 -6.92 -4.36
N ARG A 243 -27.17 -7.66 -4.00
CA ARG A 243 -26.17 -8.27 -4.89
C ARG A 243 -26.11 -9.78 -4.68
#